data_AF-A0A1Q4BL06-F1
#
_entry.id   AF-A0A1Q4BL06-F1
#
_cell.length_a   1.000
_cell.length_b   1.000
_cell.length_c   1.000
_cell.angle_alpha   90.00
_cell.angle_beta   90.00
_cell.angle_gamma   90.00
#
_symmetry.space_group_name_H-M   'P 1'
#
loop_
_entity.id
_entity.type
_entity.pdbx_description
1 polymer ?
#
loop_
_entity_poly.entity_id
_entity_poly.type
_entity_poly.pdbx_seq_one_letter_code
_entity_poly.pdbx_strand_id
1 'polypeptide(L)'
;MEIEEIVATCSLPPVASAAVRSIGGDFSKRMNLLAAAAGMSDGEFVASMVRSFGETFDDCDRRGLKRAMKRSPMPVLAGLQLIVEAALNDEGEAFWRREERDAGRDCTRC
;
A
#
# COMPACT_ATOMS: atom_id res chain seq x y z
N MET A 1 7.07 6.04 -12.49
CA MET A 1 6.75 6.28 -11.07
C MET A 1 6.95 4.96 -10.38
N GLU A 2 7.86 4.96 -9.42
CA GLU A 2 8.47 3.77 -8.86
C GLU A 2 7.86 3.53 -7.46
N ILE A 3 7.47 2.30 -7.19
CA ILE A 3 6.80 1.92 -5.93
C ILE A 3 7.78 2.07 -4.76
N GLU A 4 9.06 1.92 -5.05
CA GLU A 4 10.20 2.20 -4.19
C GLU A 4 10.16 3.63 -3.63
N GLU A 5 9.69 4.60 -4.41
CA GLU A 5 9.57 5.99 -3.95
C GLU A 5 8.45 6.13 -2.91
N ILE A 6 7.34 5.41 -3.11
CA ILE A 6 6.25 5.34 -2.12
C ILE A 6 6.75 4.67 -0.84
N VAL A 7 7.43 3.53 -0.98
CA VAL A 7 7.99 2.81 0.17
C VAL A 7 8.99 3.69 0.92
N ALA A 8 9.92 4.34 0.21
CA ALA A 8 10.94 5.19 0.83
C ALA A 8 10.34 6.40 1.57
N THR A 9 9.33 7.05 0.99
CA THR A 9 8.75 8.28 1.54
C THR A 9 7.64 8.02 2.56
N CYS A 10 6.70 7.13 2.26
CA CYS A 10 5.55 6.82 3.11
C CYS A 10 5.92 5.89 4.28
N SER A 11 7.14 5.36 4.34
CA SER A 11 7.71 4.77 5.57
C SER A 11 8.04 5.82 6.64
N LEU A 12 7.95 7.12 6.33
CA LEU A 12 8.13 8.20 7.29
C LEU A 12 6.77 8.62 7.88
N PRO A 13 6.56 8.55 9.21
CA PRO A 13 5.26 8.85 9.82
C PRO A 13 4.63 10.20 9.45
N PRO A 14 5.38 11.32 9.35
CA PRO A 14 4.79 12.60 8.94
C PRO A 14 4.24 12.58 7.50
N VAL A 15 4.93 11.90 6.59
CA VAL A 15 4.53 11.76 5.19
C VAL A 15 3.32 10.82 5.09
N ALA A 16 3.36 9.71 5.80
CA ALA A 16 2.24 8.77 5.89
C ALA A 16 0.97 9.46 6.40
N SER A 17 1.05 10.23 7.49
CA SER A 17 -0.09 10.98 8.03
C SER A 17 -0.61 12.03 7.02
N ALA A 18 0.28 12.76 6.35
CA ALA A 18 -0.11 13.70 5.31
C ALA A 18 -0.83 13.01 4.15
N ALA A 19 -0.36 11.84 3.73
CA ALA A 19 -0.97 11.06 2.66
C ALA A 19 -2.34 10.51 3.08
N VAL A 20 -2.49 9.99 4.31
CA VAL A 20 -3.77 9.55 4.89
C VAL A 20 -4.79 10.69 4.88
N ARG A 21 -4.38 11.90 5.28
CA ARG A 21 -5.24 13.09 5.25
C ARG A 21 -5.59 13.52 3.83
N SER A 22 -4.65 13.39 2.89
CA SER A 22 -4.85 13.74 1.48
C SER A 22 -5.82 12.79 0.77
N ILE A 23 -5.78 11.49 1.12
CA ILE A 23 -6.78 10.50 0.67
C ILE A 23 -8.13 10.82 1.33
N GLY A 24 -8.13 11.08 2.64
CA GLY A 24 -9.30 11.50 3.39
C GLY A 24 -10.39 10.43 3.48
N GLY A 25 -11.64 10.90 3.66
CA GLY A 25 -12.83 10.05 3.64
C GLY A 25 -12.81 8.91 4.66
N ASP A 26 -13.38 7.78 4.26
CA ASP A 26 -13.50 6.60 5.13
C ASP A 26 -12.15 5.88 5.33
N PHE A 27 -11.22 6.03 4.38
CA PHE A 27 -9.85 5.54 4.53
C PHE A 27 -9.18 6.18 5.75
N SER A 28 -9.21 7.51 5.85
CA SER A 28 -8.62 8.23 6.98
C SER A 28 -9.27 7.87 8.32
N LYS A 29 -10.60 7.73 8.36
CA LYS A 29 -11.30 7.29 9.58
C LYS A 29 -10.89 5.88 10.00
N ARG A 30 -10.80 4.95 9.04
CA ARG A 30 -10.40 3.56 9.31
C ARG A 30 -8.97 3.48 9.84
N MET A 31 -8.03 4.20 9.22
CA MET A 31 -6.64 4.24 9.71
C MET A 31 -6.54 4.78 11.13
N ASN A 32 -7.29 5.85 11.46
CA ASN A 32 -7.31 6.37 12.81
C ASN A 32 -7.83 5.36 13.84
N LEU A 33 -8.89 4.61 13.51
CA LEU A 33 -9.44 3.58 14.40
C LEU A 33 -8.45 2.42 14.63
N LEU A 34 -7.84 1.92 13.56
CA LEU A 34 -6.87 0.83 13.63
C LEU A 34 -5.58 1.24 14.34
N ALA A 35 -5.08 2.44 14.06
CA ALA A 35 -3.93 3.00 14.73
C ALA A 35 -4.18 3.18 16.24
N ALA A 36 -5.35 3.71 16.61
CA ALA A 36 -5.74 3.85 18.01
C ALA A 36 -5.82 2.50 18.73
N ALA A 37 -6.37 1.46 18.08
CA ALA A 37 -6.39 0.10 18.62
C ALA A 37 -4.98 -0.49 18.80
N ALA A 38 -4.03 -0.10 17.95
CA ALA A 38 -2.62 -0.48 18.04
C ALA A 38 -1.79 0.42 18.98
N GLY A 39 -2.37 1.45 19.60
CA GLY A 39 -1.66 2.42 20.44
C GLY A 39 -0.69 3.33 19.66
N MET A 40 -0.93 3.54 18.37
CA MET A 40 -0.10 4.32 17.45
C MET A 40 -0.85 5.54 16.90
N SER A 41 -0.12 6.55 16.41
CA SER A 41 -0.71 7.55 15.50
C SER A 41 -1.00 6.96 14.12
N ASP A 42 -1.89 7.60 13.35
CA ASP A 42 -2.23 7.18 11.98
C ASP A 42 -1.00 7.09 11.07
N GLY A 43 -0.09 8.06 11.19
CA GLY A 43 1.17 8.10 10.46
C GLY A 43 2.12 6.98 10.85
N GLU A 44 2.28 6.69 12.15
CA GLU A 44 3.15 5.60 12.62
C GLU A 44 2.62 4.23 12.17
N PHE A 45 1.31 4.04 12.28
CA PHE A 45 0.63 2.82 11.86
C PHE A 45 0.78 2.59 10.36
N VAL A 46 0.44 3.57 9.52
CA VAL A 46 0.57 3.42 8.07
C VAL A 46 2.03 3.27 7.65
N ALA A 47 2.95 4.01 8.27
CA ALA A 47 4.38 3.86 7.99
C ALA A 47 4.93 2.47 8.34
N SER A 48 4.44 1.83 9.40
CA SER A 48 4.86 0.46 9.73
C SER A 48 4.38 -0.53 8.66
N MET A 49 3.14 -0.40 8.19
CA MET A 49 2.59 -1.25 7.13
C MET A 49 3.36 -1.10 5.81
N VAL A 50 3.71 0.13 5.43
CA VAL A 50 4.51 0.41 4.23
C VAL A 50 5.92 -0.20 4.33
N ARG A 51 6.54 -0.16 5.52
CA ARG A 51 7.84 -0.81 5.76
C ARG A 51 7.73 -2.32 5.60
N SER A 52 6.77 -2.95 6.28
CA SER A 52 6.57 -4.40 6.20
C SER A 52 6.26 -4.86 4.77
N PHE A 53 5.52 -4.05 4.02
CA PHE A 53 5.34 -4.29 2.60
C PHE A 53 6.67 -4.27 1.85
N GLY A 54 7.48 -3.22 2.01
CA GLY A 54 8.79 -3.10 1.35
C GLY A 54 9.75 -4.26 1.63
N GLU A 55 9.64 -4.92 2.78
CA GLU A 55 10.45 -6.09 3.16
C GLU A 55 10.00 -7.40 2.49
N THR A 56 8.72 -7.49 2.11
CA THR A 56 8.08 -8.72 1.59
C THR A 56 7.73 -8.64 0.10
N PHE A 57 7.93 -7.48 -0.52
CA PHE A 57 7.43 -7.16 -1.85
C PHE A 57 8.28 -7.73 -2.99
N ASP A 58 7.65 -8.49 -3.87
CA ASP A 58 8.29 -9.10 -5.05
C ASP A 58 8.02 -8.35 -6.36
N ASP A 59 8.65 -8.82 -7.44
CA ASP A 59 8.52 -8.24 -8.78
C ASP A 59 7.13 -8.38 -9.40
N CYS A 60 6.31 -9.33 -8.95
CA CYS A 60 4.95 -9.50 -9.44
C CYS A 60 4.00 -8.52 -8.79
N ASP A 61 4.11 -8.37 -7.47
CA ASP A 61 3.38 -7.35 -6.76
C ASP A 61 3.75 -5.95 -7.29
N ARG A 62 5.02 -5.74 -7.67
CA ARG A 62 5.51 -4.52 -8.37
C ARG A 62 4.77 -4.24 -9.66
N ARG A 63 4.65 -5.22 -10.55
CA ARG A 63 3.98 -5.01 -11.84
C ARG A 63 2.49 -4.79 -11.69
N GLY A 64 1.82 -5.58 -10.86
CA GLY A 64 0.38 -5.47 -10.60
C GLY A 64 0.03 -4.12 -10.00
N LEU A 65 0.74 -3.73 -8.94
CA LEU A 65 0.51 -2.45 -8.27
C LEU A 65 0.78 -1.25 -9.20
N LYS A 66 1.85 -1.31 -10.01
CA LYS A 66 2.17 -0.24 -10.98
C LYS A 66 1.07 -0.08 -12.03
N ARG A 67 0.41 -1.17 -12.45
CA ARG A 67 -0.74 -1.08 -13.37
C ARG A 67 -1.97 -0.49 -12.69
N ALA A 68 -2.28 -0.93 -11.47
CA ALA A 68 -3.41 -0.40 -10.70
C ALA A 68 -3.26 1.12 -10.47
N MET A 69 -2.05 1.56 -10.08
CA MET A 69 -1.74 2.98 -9.85
C MET A 69 -1.92 3.86 -11.10
N LYS A 70 -1.55 3.35 -12.29
CA LYS A 70 -1.71 4.09 -13.56
C LYS A 70 -3.15 4.41 -13.93
N ARG A 71 -4.12 3.69 -13.37
CA ARG A 71 -5.56 3.94 -13.60
C ARG A 71 -6.12 5.07 -12.74
N SER A 72 -5.36 5.56 -11.76
CA SER A 72 -5.78 6.61 -10.84
C SER A 72 -5.29 8.00 -11.26
N PRO A 73 -6.09 9.07 -11.07
CA PRO A 73 -5.64 10.46 -11.24
C PRO A 73 -4.62 10.90 -10.17
N MET A 74 -4.52 10.18 -9.05
CA MET A 74 -3.50 10.39 -8.01
C MET A 74 -2.73 9.09 -7.76
N PRO A 75 -1.79 8.73 -8.66
CA PRO A 75 -1.13 7.43 -8.63
C PRO A 75 -0.37 7.12 -7.33
N VAL A 76 0.27 8.11 -6.71
CA VAL A 76 1.01 7.94 -5.44
C VAL A 76 0.05 7.58 -4.30
N LEU A 77 -1.03 8.35 -4.14
CA LEU A 77 -2.01 8.13 -3.08
C LEU A 77 -2.78 6.81 -3.29
N ALA A 78 -3.11 6.49 -4.54
CA ALA A 78 -3.71 5.19 -4.87
C ALA A 78 -2.76 4.03 -4.55
N GLY A 79 -1.46 4.17 -4.85
CA GLY A 79 -0.45 3.17 -4.51
C GLY A 79 -0.37 2.93 -3.00
N LEU A 80 -0.32 4.00 -2.21
CA LEU A 80 -0.31 3.92 -0.75
C LEU A 80 -1.57 3.22 -0.22
N GLN A 81 -2.75 3.66 -0.67
CA GLN A 81 -4.02 3.09 -0.23
C GLN A 81 -4.08 1.60 -0.51
N LEU A 82 -3.69 1.20 -1.74
CA LEU A 82 -3.61 -0.19 -2.13
C LEU A 82 -2.69 -0.96 -1.18
N ILE A 83 -1.43 -0.54 -1.01
CA ILE A 83 -0.44 -1.19 -0.11
C ILE A 83 -1.02 -1.44 1.28
N VAL A 84 -1.62 -0.40 1.87
CA VAL A 84 -2.21 -0.47 3.22
C VAL A 84 -3.38 -1.44 3.24
N GLU A 85 -4.27 -1.41 2.25
CA GLU A 85 -5.40 -2.33 2.17
C GLU A 85 -4.94 -3.79 2.03
N ALA A 86 -3.88 -4.08 1.27
CA ALA A 86 -3.35 -5.44 1.20
C ALA A 86 -2.73 -5.89 2.51
N ALA A 87 -2.02 -5.01 3.22
CA ALA A 87 -1.43 -5.36 4.51
C ALA A 87 -2.48 -5.52 5.64
N LEU A 88 -3.70 -5.02 5.45
CA LEU A 88 -4.84 -5.27 6.36
C LEU A 88 -5.60 -6.56 6.07
N ASN A 89 -5.52 -7.08 4.84
CA ASN A 89 -6.23 -8.29 4.45
C ASN A 89 -5.36 -9.51 4.80
N ASP A 90 -5.71 -10.21 5.89
CA ASP A 90 -5.05 -11.47 6.35
C ASP A 90 -5.07 -12.60 5.29
N GLU A 91 -5.85 -12.48 4.21
CA GLU A 91 -5.97 -13.51 3.16
C GLU A 91 -4.79 -13.55 2.18
N GLY A 92 -3.69 -12.85 2.46
CA GLY A 92 -2.38 -13.08 1.83
C GLY A 92 -2.28 -12.81 0.31
N GLU A 93 -3.37 -12.59 -0.41
CA GLU A 93 -3.39 -12.23 -1.83
C GLU A 93 -3.93 -10.81 -2.02
N ALA A 94 -3.00 -9.88 -2.22
CA ALA A 94 -3.35 -8.53 -2.62
C ALA A 94 -4.16 -8.54 -3.92
N PHE A 95 -5.14 -7.63 -4.05
CA PHE A 95 -6.03 -7.56 -5.21
C PHE A 95 -5.27 -7.51 -6.56
N TRP A 96 -4.15 -6.80 -6.61
CA TRP A 96 -3.30 -6.73 -7.80
C TRP A 96 -2.55 -8.03 -8.12
N ARG A 97 -2.40 -8.94 -7.16
CA ARG A 97 -1.83 -10.28 -7.37
C ARG A 97 -2.79 -11.19 -8.14
N ARG A 98 -4.10 -11.08 -7.89
CA ARG A 98 -5.14 -11.75 -8.73
C ARG A 98 -5.06 -11.28 -10.17
N GLU A 99 -4.90 -9.97 -10.40
CA GLU A 99 -4.80 -9.41 -11.75
C GLU A 99 -3.54 -9.89 -12.53
N GLU A 100 -2.46 -10.25 -11.83
CA GLU A 100 -1.27 -10.88 -12.43
C GLU A 100 -1.46 -12.38 -12.70
N ARG A 101 -2.04 -13.11 -11.73
CA ARG A 101 -2.39 -14.54 -11.89
C ARG A 101 -3.38 -14.76 -13.05
N ASP A 102 -4.46 -13.99 -13.09
CA ASP A 102 -5.52 -14.10 -14.11
C ASP A 102 -5.01 -13.73 -15.51
N ALA A 103 -3.97 -12.91 -15.58
CA ALA A 103 -3.33 -12.56 -16.83
C ALA A 103 -2.28 -13.58 -17.31
N GLY A 104 -2.10 -14.70 -16.61
CA GLY A 104 -1.21 -15.79 -17.01
C GLY A 104 0.26 -15.40 -17.12
N ARG A 105 0.69 -14.34 -16.41
CA ARG A 105 2.08 -13.88 -16.44
C ARG A 105 2.88 -14.63 -15.39
N ASP A 106 3.90 -15.34 -15.84
CA ASP A 106 4.77 -16.14 -15.01
C ASP A 106 5.45 -15.28 -13.91
N CYS A 107 5.08 -15.55 -12.66
CA CYS A 107 5.64 -14.96 -11.46
C CYS A 107 6.73 -15.82 -10.82
N THR A 108 7.10 -16.94 -11.45
CA THR A 108 7.97 -17.97 -10.86
C THR A 108 9.46 -17.70 -11.03
N ARG A 109 9.85 -16.53 -11.54
CA ARG A 109 11.26 -16.14 -11.69
C ARG A 109 11.60 -15.02 -10.71
N CYS A 110 11.95 -15.45 -9.49
CA CYS A 110 12.73 -14.68 -8.51
C CYS A 110 14.15 -14.44 -9.01
#